data_AF-A0A4Y8LFF1-F1
#
_entry.id   AF-A0A4Y8LFF1-F1
#
_cell.length_a   1.000
_cell.length_b   1.000
_cell.length_c   1.000
_cell.angle_alpha   90.00
_cell.angle_beta   90.00
_cell.angle_gamma   90.00
#
_symmetry.space_group_name_H-M   'P 1'
#
loop_
_entity.id
_entity.type
_entity.pdbx_description
1 polymer ?
#
loop_
_entity_poly.entity_id
_entity_poly.type
_entity_poly.pdbx_seq_one_letter_code
_entity_poly.pdbx_strand_id
1 'polypeptide(L)'
;MKDYNPKLFLIIGIVQVFFGLLFLAVALIAEQPPVPFTYLSFAIAVMCFSLSYLQPQFKQRDERMKMIRSKGMYFSFFISLGYINLFILLFELDLLMLEATTVLYILIALMLSTVFLSWVVLSKRY
;
A
#
# COMPACT_ATOMS: atom_id res chain seq x y z
N MET A 1 9.22 -24.81 10.67
CA MET A 1 8.46 -23.59 10.31
C MET A 1 8.33 -23.57 8.80
N LYS A 2 7.10 -23.54 8.26
CA LYS A 2 6.79 -23.67 6.82
C LYS A 2 7.59 -22.63 6.02
N ASP A 3 8.39 -23.08 5.05
CA ASP A 3 9.07 -22.22 4.10
C ASP A 3 8.03 -21.45 3.29
N TYR A 4 7.71 -20.23 3.73
CA TYR A 4 6.99 -19.29 2.87
C TYR A 4 7.88 -19.02 1.65
N ASN A 5 7.30 -19.08 0.46
CA ASN A 5 8.03 -18.96 -0.79
C ASN A 5 7.84 -17.53 -1.33
N PRO A 6 8.90 -16.74 -1.58
CA PRO A 6 8.78 -15.34 -2.03
C PRO A 6 8.07 -15.22 -3.37
N LYS A 7 8.10 -16.30 -4.14
CA LYS A 7 7.37 -16.43 -5.41
C LYS A 7 5.85 -16.38 -5.23
N LEU A 8 5.30 -16.85 -4.10
CA LEU A 8 3.85 -16.78 -3.85
C LEU A 8 3.38 -15.33 -3.69
N PHE A 9 4.11 -14.52 -2.92
CA PHE A 9 3.80 -13.10 -2.78
C PHE A 9 3.89 -12.36 -4.11
N LEU A 10 4.86 -12.72 -4.96
CA LEU A 10 5.00 -12.16 -6.30
C LEU A 10 3.79 -12.49 -7.16
N ILE A 11 3.37 -13.77 -7.20
CA ILE A 11 2.20 -14.22 -7.97
C ILE A 11 0.94 -13.49 -7.50
N ILE A 12 0.70 -13.43 -6.19
CA ILE A 12 -0.46 -12.74 -5.62
C ILE A 12 -0.42 -11.24 -5.98
N GLY A 13 0.75 -10.61 -5.93
CA GLY A 13 0.91 -9.22 -6.34
C GLY A 13 0.54 -8.99 -7.80
N ILE A 14 0.99 -9.85 -8.72
CA ILE A 14 0.63 -9.78 -10.14
C ILE A 14 -0.87 -9.95 -10.34
N VAL A 15 -1.48 -10.93 -9.69
CA VAL A 15 -2.93 -11.16 -9.74
C VAL A 15 -3.68 -9.91 -9.27
N GLN A 16 -3.22 -9.27 -8.20
CA GLN A 16 -3.86 -8.07 -7.68
C GLN A 16 -3.71 -6.86 -8.62
N VAL A 17 -2.56 -6.70 -9.28
CA VAL A 17 -2.39 -5.69 -10.35
C VAL A 17 -3.37 -5.96 -11.48
N PHE A 18 -3.50 -7.20 -11.91
CA PHE A 18 -4.44 -7.58 -12.97
C PHE A 18 -5.88 -7.22 -12.60
N PHE A 19 -6.34 -7.53 -11.38
CA PHE A 19 -7.66 -7.11 -10.90
C PHE A 19 -7.81 -5.59 -10.83
N GLY A 20 -6.81 -4.87 -10.30
CA GLY A 20 -6.83 -3.40 -10.26
C GLY A 20 -6.94 -2.79 -11.65
N LEU A 21 -6.18 -3.29 -12.63
CA LEU A 21 -6.26 -2.85 -14.02
C LEU A 21 -7.59 -3.18 -14.67
N LEU A 22 -8.15 -4.36 -14.41
CA LEU A 22 -9.46 -4.75 -14.92
C LEU A 22 -10.56 -3.82 -14.40
N PHE A 23 -10.61 -3.57 -13.08
CA PHE A 23 -11.61 -2.66 -12.52
C PHE A 23 -11.45 -1.22 -13.02
N LEU A 24 -10.21 -0.77 -13.22
CA LEU A 24 -9.94 0.54 -13.79
C LEU A 24 -10.40 0.61 -15.25
N ALA A 25 -10.13 -0.42 -16.06
CA ALA A 25 -10.59 -0.48 -17.45
C ALA A 25 -12.13 -0.48 -17.55
N VAL A 26 -12.81 -1.25 -16.69
CA VAL A 26 -14.28 -1.26 -16.63
C VAL A 26 -14.82 0.13 -16.26
N ALA A 27 -14.20 0.81 -15.30
CA ALA A 27 -14.62 2.16 -14.91
C ALA A 27 -14.45 3.17 -16.06
N LEU A 28 -13.34 3.10 -16.80
CA LEU A 28 -13.10 3.96 -17.96
C LEU A 28 -14.11 3.71 -19.09
N ILE A 29 -14.41 2.45 -19.39
CA ILE A 29 -15.38 2.09 -20.44
C ILE A 29 -16.81 2.51 -20.04
N ALA A 30 -17.14 2.42 -18.75
CA ALA A 30 -18.43 2.83 -18.23
C ALA A 30 -18.56 4.35 -18.01
N GLU A 31 -17.49 5.13 -18.21
CA GLU A 31 -17.41 6.56 -17.88
C GLU A 31 -17.84 6.85 -16.43
N GLN A 32 -17.56 5.92 -15.52
CA GLN A 32 -17.86 6.03 -14.10
C GLN A 32 -16.57 6.15 -13.28
N PRO A 33 -16.62 6.77 -12.09
CA PRO A 33 -15.48 6.74 -11.18
C PRO A 33 -15.10 5.30 -10.82
N PRO A 34 -13.80 4.99 -10.66
CA PRO A 34 -13.37 3.67 -10.24
C PRO A 34 -14.02 3.26 -8.93
N VAL A 35 -14.43 1.98 -8.84
CA VAL A 35 -14.91 1.43 -7.58
C VAL A 35 -13.84 1.59 -6.49
N PRO A 36 -14.22 1.93 -5.24
CA PRO A 36 -13.24 2.19 -4.17
C PRO A 36 -12.25 1.05 -3.94
N PHE A 37 -12.68 -0.20 -4.19
CA PHE A 37 -11.83 -1.39 -4.10
C PHE A 37 -10.66 -1.41 -5.09
N THR A 38 -10.72 -0.67 -6.19
CA THR A 38 -9.63 -0.54 -7.17
C THR A 38 -8.37 0.03 -6.51
N TYR A 39 -8.50 1.06 -5.68
CA TYR A 39 -7.37 1.68 -4.99
C TYR A 39 -6.71 0.71 -4.01
N LEU A 40 -7.53 -0.04 -3.25
CA LEU A 40 -7.04 -1.03 -2.30
C LEU A 40 -6.33 -2.20 -3.00
N SER A 41 -6.82 -2.60 -4.18
CA SER A 41 -6.15 -3.61 -4.99
C SER A 41 -4.72 -3.22 -5.33
N PHE A 42 -4.49 -1.99 -5.81
CA PHE A 42 -3.13 -1.53 -6.09
C PHE A 42 -2.25 -1.47 -4.83
N ALA A 43 -2.79 -1.04 -3.70
CA ALA A 43 -2.03 -1.01 -2.45
C ALA A 43 -1.64 -2.41 -1.95
N ILE A 44 -2.54 -3.39 -2.09
CA ILE A 44 -2.25 -4.80 -1.77
C ILE A 44 -1.18 -5.35 -2.71
N ALA A 45 -1.20 -4.99 -4.01
CA ALA A 45 -0.15 -5.37 -4.93
C ALA A 45 1.22 -4.83 -4.50
N VAL A 46 1.30 -3.55 -4.12
CA VAL A 46 2.52 -2.92 -3.58
C VAL A 46 3.02 -3.64 -2.33
N MET A 47 2.11 -3.97 -1.40
CA MET A 47 2.42 -4.77 -0.21
C MET A 47 3.01 -6.13 -0.59
N CYS A 48 2.37 -6.86 -1.51
CA CYS A 48 2.81 -8.18 -1.95
C CYS A 48 4.20 -8.15 -2.59
N PHE A 49 4.48 -7.17 -3.45
CA PHE A 49 5.81 -6.99 -4.03
C PHE A 49 6.87 -6.65 -2.98
N SER A 50 6.53 -5.75 -2.04
CA SER A 50 7.41 -5.38 -0.94
C SER A 50 7.74 -6.59 -0.05
N LEU A 51 6.74 -7.40 0.28
CA LEU A 51 6.93 -8.62 1.07
C LEU A 51 7.74 -9.68 0.32
N SER A 52 7.52 -9.85 -0.99
CA SER A 52 8.33 -10.76 -1.82
C SER A 52 9.81 -10.40 -1.77
N TYR A 53 10.13 -9.10 -1.86
CA TYR A 53 11.49 -8.58 -1.76
C TYR A 53 12.10 -8.73 -0.35
N LEU A 54 11.33 -8.44 0.68
CA LEU A 54 11.80 -8.47 2.07
C LEU A 54 11.87 -9.90 2.66
N GLN A 55 11.17 -10.88 2.07
CA GLN A 55 11.07 -12.22 2.61
C GLN A 55 12.41 -12.94 2.91
N PRO A 56 13.43 -12.91 2.03
CA PRO A 56 14.74 -13.50 2.34
C PRO A 56 15.38 -12.88 3.58
N GLN A 57 15.23 -11.57 3.78
CA GLN A 57 15.74 -10.85 4.93
C GLN A 57 14.94 -11.16 6.22
N PHE A 58 13.64 -11.43 6.10
CA PHE A 58 12.81 -11.88 7.23
C PHE A 58 13.20 -13.28 7.74
N LYS A 59 13.73 -14.16 6.87
CA LYS A 59 14.11 -15.52 7.24
C LYS A 59 15.31 -15.55 8.19
N GLN A 60 16.21 -14.57 8.10
CA GLN A 60 17.41 -14.49 8.94
C GLN A 60 17.10 -14.03 10.38
N ARG A 61 15.88 -13.53 10.69
CA ARG A 61 15.45 -13.10 12.04
C ARG A 61 16.44 -12.19 12.78
N ASP A 62 17.25 -11.45 12.03
CA ASP A 62 18.27 -10.57 12.61
C ASP A 62 17.63 -9.35 13.29
N GLU A 63 18.31 -8.81 14.30
CA GLU A 63 17.90 -7.57 14.99
C GLU A 63 17.67 -6.40 14.02
N ARG A 64 18.39 -6.39 12.89
CA ARG A 64 18.22 -5.45 11.77
C ARG A 64 16.77 -5.36 11.32
N MET A 65 16.12 -6.52 11.19
CA MET A 65 14.76 -6.58 10.66
C MET A 65 13.72 -6.05 11.67
N LYS A 66 13.97 -6.23 12.97
CA LYS A 66 13.15 -5.59 14.02
C LYS A 66 13.31 -4.07 13.97
N MET A 67 14.55 -3.59 13.78
CA MET A 67 14.84 -2.15 13.67
C MET A 67 14.20 -1.51 12.43
N ILE A 68 14.25 -2.18 11.27
CA ILE A 68 13.61 -1.68 10.04
C ILE A 68 12.09 -1.59 10.21
N ARG A 69 11.45 -2.59 10.81
CA ARG A 69 10.00 -2.54 11.06
C ARG A 69 9.61 -1.40 11.99
N SER A 70 10.34 -1.20 13.09
CA SER A 70 10.03 -0.14 14.05
C SER A 70 10.28 1.24 13.46
N LYS A 71 11.43 1.47 12.81
CA LYS A 71 11.74 2.74 12.13
C LYS A 71 10.77 3.03 10.98
N GLY A 72 10.42 2.01 10.21
CA GLY A 72 9.48 2.15 9.10
C GLY A 72 8.08 2.50 9.57
N MET A 73 7.60 1.87 10.65
CA MET A 73 6.33 2.23 11.27
C MET A 73 6.33 3.67 11.79
N TYR A 74 7.43 4.11 12.41
CA TYR A 74 7.59 5.49 12.88
C TYR A 74 7.51 6.49 11.72
N PHE A 75 8.29 6.28 10.66
CA PHE A 75 8.27 7.17 9.49
C PHE A 75 6.89 7.20 8.80
N SER A 76 6.29 6.02 8.64
CA SER A 76 4.97 5.88 8.01
C SER A 76 3.86 6.53 8.84
N PHE A 77 3.99 6.56 10.17
CA PHE A 77 3.05 7.26 11.04
C PHE A 77 3.02 8.76 10.74
N PHE A 78 4.17 9.43 10.66
CA PHE A 78 4.22 10.86 10.34
C PHE A 78 3.68 11.17 8.95
N ILE A 79 4.00 10.33 7.95
CA ILE A 79 3.46 10.49 6.60
C ILE A 79 1.94 10.30 6.59
N SER A 80 1.43 9.28 7.30
CA SER A 80 0.00 9.00 7.39
C SER A 80 -0.75 10.15 8.08
N LEU A 81 -0.15 10.74 9.10
CA LEU A 81 -0.67 11.94 9.75
C LEU A 81 -0.72 13.12 8.76
N GLY A 82 0.30 13.26 7.92
CA GLY A 82 0.33 14.23 6.82
C GLY A 82 -0.83 14.03 5.83
N TYR A 83 -1.11 12.79 5.42
CA TYR A 83 -2.25 12.49 4.55
C TYR A 83 -3.58 12.87 5.19
N ILE A 84 -3.80 12.52 6.46
CA ILE A 84 -5.05 12.85 7.16
C ILE A 84 -5.25 14.36 7.18
N ASN A 85 -4.23 15.14 7.57
CA ASN A 85 -4.32 16.60 7.61
C ASN A 85 -4.57 17.19 6.21
N LEU A 86 -3.92 16.64 5.17
CA LEU A 86 -4.13 17.06 3.79
C LEU A 86 -5.58 16.82 3.35
N PHE A 87 -6.14 15.63 3.62
CA PHE A 87 -7.51 15.31 3.27
C PHE A 87 -8.54 16.16 4.03
N ILE A 88 -8.30 16.45 5.32
CA ILE A 88 -9.14 17.37 6.09
C ILE A 88 -9.16 18.75 5.43
N LEU A 89 -7.98 19.32 5.12
CA LEU A 89 -7.88 20.62 4.47
C LEU A 89 -8.57 20.64 3.10
N LEU A 90 -8.40 19.59 2.31
CA LEU A 90 -9.06 19.47 1.00
C LEU A 90 -10.59 19.41 1.10
N PHE A 91 -11.12 18.76 2.15
CA PHE A 91 -12.55 18.76 2.44
C PHE A 91 -13.05 20.12 2.92
N GLU A 92 -12.31 20.81 3.80
CA GLU A 92 -12.70 22.14 4.28
C GLU A 92 -12.76 23.19 3.16
N LEU A 93 -11.89 23.06 2.14
CA LEU A 93 -11.88 23.94 0.98
C LEU A 93 -12.89 23.54 -0.12
N ASP A 94 -13.71 22.51 0.12
CA ASP A 94 -14.69 21.96 -0.84
C ASP A 94 -14.05 21.59 -2.20
N LEU A 95 -12.77 21.19 -2.19
CA LEU A 95 -12.01 20.83 -3.39
C LEU A 95 -12.22 19.37 -3.81
N LEU A 96 -12.85 18.56 -2.95
CA LEU A 96 -13.09 17.13 -3.18
C LEU A 96 -14.58 16.81 -3.24
N MET A 97 -15.12 16.66 -4.44
CA MET A 97 -16.44 16.08 -4.70
C MET A 97 -16.36 14.54 -4.72
N LEU A 98 -15.78 13.94 -3.68
CA LEU A 98 -15.67 12.48 -3.56
C LEU A 98 -16.55 11.95 -2.43
N GLU A 99 -17.12 10.78 -2.63
CA GLU A 99 -17.85 10.08 -1.58
C GLU A 99 -16.91 9.74 -0.42
N ALA A 100 -17.37 9.90 0.82
CA ALA A 100 -16.59 9.62 2.03
C ALA A 100 -15.99 8.20 2.04
N THR A 101 -16.74 7.21 1.55
CA THR A 101 -16.28 5.83 1.41
C THR A 101 -15.06 5.74 0.49
N THR A 102 -15.11 6.36 -0.68
CA THR A 102 -14.00 6.43 -1.65
C THR A 102 -12.76 7.05 -1.03
N VAL A 103 -12.92 8.14 -0.28
CA VAL A 103 -11.79 8.79 0.41
C VAL A 103 -11.15 7.88 1.45
N LEU A 104 -11.96 7.16 2.24
CA LEU A 104 -11.42 6.20 3.21
C LEU A 104 -10.61 5.08 2.54
N TYR A 105 -11.09 4.54 1.41
CA TYR A 105 -10.33 3.54 0.65
C TYR A 105 -9.01 4.10 0.09
N ILE A 106 -9.01 5.34 -0.41
CA ILE A 106 -7.78 6.01 -0.87
C ILE A 106 -6.80 6.22 0.29
N LEU A 107 -7.28 6.67 1.45
CA LEU A 107 -6.45 6.84 2.65
C LEU A 107 -5.83 5.51 3.09
N ILE A 108 -6.62 4.44 3.17
CA ILE A 108 -6.11 3.10 3.51
C ILE A 108 -5.07 2.66 2.48
N ALA A 109 -5.32 2.85 1.19
CA ALA A 109 -4.40 2.50 0.12
C ALA A 109 -3.06 3.24 0.23
N LEU A 110 -3.09 4.55 0.52
CA LEU A 110 -1.91 5.38 0.73
C LEU A 110 -1.11 4.94 1.97
N MET A 111 -1.80 4.74 3.10
CA MET A 111 -1.15 4.32 4.35
C MET A 111 -0.50 2.95 4.20
N LEU A 112 -1.22 1.98 3.62
CA LEU A 112 -0.70 0.64 3.38
C LEU A 112 0.54 0.68 2.49
N SER A 113 0.46 1.37 1.35
CA SER A 113 1.58 1.50 0.42
C SER A 113 2.80 2.15 1.10
N THR A 114 2.57 3.19 1.89
CA THR A 114 3.64 3.92 2.60
C THR A 114 4.37 3.03 3.60
N VAL A 115 3.64 2.24 4.40
CA VAL A 115 4.25 1.32 5.37
C VAL A 115 5.19 0.35 4.67
N PHE A 116 4.71 -0.33 3.63
CA PHE A 116 5.51 -1.35 2.94
C PHE A 116 6.65 -0.75 2.12
N LEU A 117 6.45 0.39 1.46
CA LEU A 117 7.52 1.10 0.76
C LEU A 117 8.58 1.61 1.73
N SER A 118 8.20 2.10 2.92
CA SER A 118 9.17 2.54 3.94
C SER A 118 10.08 1.39 4.36
N TRP A 119 9.55 0.17 4.49
CA TRP A 119 10.34 -1.00 4.83
C TRP A 119 11.32 -1.37 3.72
N VAL A 120 10.90 -1.30 2.45
CA VAL A 120 11.77 -1.54 1.29
C VAL A 120 12.88 -0.49 1.19
N VAL A 121 12.56 0.79 1.43
CA VAL A 121 13.57 1.86 1.41
C VAL A 121 14.58 1.69 2.54
N LEU A 122 14.11 1.36 3.75
CA LEU A 122 14.98 1.13 4.90
C LEU A 122 15.84 -0.12 4.73
N SER A 123 15.32 -1.20 4.13
CA SER A 123 16.11 -2.42 3.91
C SER A 123 17.19 -2.28 2.85
N LYS A 124 17.10 -1.27 1.96
CA LYS A 124 18.19 -0.91 1.06
C LYS A 124 19.27 -0.07 1.76
N ARG A 125 18.93 0.56 2.88
CA ARG A 125 19.82 1.47 3.61
C ARG A 125 20.55 0.80 4.78
N TYR A 126 19.96 -0.23 5.39
CA TYR A 126 20.46 -0.96 6.58
C TYR A 126 20.62 -2.45 6.29
#